data_AF-A0A2R6EFW5-F1
#
_entry.id   AF-A0A2R6EFW5-F1
#
_cell.length_a   1.000
_cell.length_b   1.000
_cell.length_c   1.000
_cell.angle_alpha   90.00
_cell.angle_beta   90.00
_cell.angle_gamma   90.00
#
_symmetry.space_group_name_H-M   'P 1'
#
loop_
_entity.id
_entity.type
_entity.pdbx_description
1 polymer ?
#
loop_
_entity_poly.entity_id
_entity_poly.type
_entity_poly.pdbx_seq_one_letter_code
_entity_poly.pdbx_strand_id
1 'polypeptide(L)'
;MERGTEREREAVRERWTELERQRRAADRLAGGAALVLAGLVLTLFALPGSACLEQGPWVQGCTAIVPAVTGAVLLVGGPVAMLAGLWVCWRSLGD
;
A
#
# COMPACT_ATOMS: atom_id res chain seq x y z
N MET A 1 27.45 2.18 -46.30
CA MET A 1 26.87 1.08 -45.50
C MET A 1 26.30 1.70 -44.23
N GLU A 2 25.09 2.28 -44.28
CA GLU A 2 24.48 3.00 -43.13
C GLU A 2 23.10 2.43 -42.73
N ARG A 3 22.59 1.42 -43.47
CA ARG A 3 21.25 0.86 -43.25
C ARG A 3 21.12 -0.07 -42.04
N GLY A 4 22.22 -0.48 -41.43
CA GLY A 4 22.20 -1.36 -40.25
C GLY A 4 21.87 -0.59 -38.96
N THR A 5 22.42 0.62 -38.82
CA THR A 5 22.33 1.42 -37.60
C THR A 5 20.94 2.05 -37.38
N GLU A 6 20.19 2.33 -38.45
CA GLU A 6 18.79 2.77 -38.32
C GLU A 6 17.87 1.64 -37.85
N ARG A 7 18.01 0.44 -38.42
CA ARG A 7 17.23 -0.74 -37.99
C ARG A 7 17.47 -1.09 -36.53
N GLU A 8 18.72 -1.01 -36.08
CA GLU A 8 19.08 -1.22 -34.67
C GLU A 8 18.49 -0.12 -33.77
N ARG A 9 18.52 1.14 -34.20
CA ARG A 9 17.90 2.26 -33.45
C ARG A 9 16.38 2.15 -33.35
N GLU A 10 15.71 1.63 -34.37
CA GLU A 10 14.26 1.38 -34.36
C GLU A 10 13.94 0.23 -33.41
N ALA A 11 14.65 -0.90 -33.50
CA ALA A 11 14.46 -2.05 -32.63
C ALA A 11 14.71 -1.71 -31.15
N VAL A 12 15.74 -0.89 -30.86
CA VAL A 12 15.99 -0.38 -29.50
C VAL A 12 14.85 0.50 -29.03
N ARG A 13 14.34 1.41 -29.88
CA ARG A 13 13.21 2.28 -29.52
C ARG A 13 11.95 1.49 -29.22
N GLU A 14 11.60 0.51 -30.05
CA GLU A 14 10.44 -0.35 -29.81
C GLU A 14 10.58 -1.10 -28.48
N ARG A 15 11.73 -1.76 -28.26
CA ARG A 15 12.02 -2.45 -26.99
C ARG A 15 11.94 -1.52 -25.78
N TRP A 16 12.40 -0.28 -25.93
CA TRP A 16 12.32 0.71 -24.86
C TRP A 16 10.89 1.10 -24.55
N THR A 17 10.07 1.34 -25.58
CA THR A 17 8.65 1.66 -25.36
C THR A 17 7.89 0.52 -24.69
N GLU A 18 8.22 -0.73 -25.00
CA GLU A 18 7.61 -1.90 -24.38
C GLU A 18 8.04 -2.05 -22.91
N LEU A 19 9.32 -1.87 -22.61
CA LEU A 19 9.82 -1.85 -21.24
C LEU A 19 9.24 -0.70 -20.41
N GLU A 20 9.06 0.48 -21.00
CA GLU A 20 8.41 1.61 -20.33
C GLU A 20 6.96 1.30 -19.95
N ARG A 21 6.23 0.59 -20.83
CA ARG A 21 4.85 0.15 -20.55
C ARG A 21 4.80 -0.86 -19.42
N GLN A 22 5.69 -1.86 -19.45
CA GLN A 22 5.78 -2.87 -18.39
C GLN A 22 6.16 -2.24 -17.04
N ARG A 23 7.10 -1.30 -17.03
CA ARG A 23 7.47 -0.55 -15.81
C ARG A 23 6.29 0.21 -15.22
N ARG A 24 5.52 0.93 -16.05
CA ARG A 24 4.33 1.65 -15.56
C ARG A 24 3.28 0.72 -14.95
N ALA A 25 3.09 -0.47 -15.53
CA ALA A 25 2.19 -1.47 -14.97
C ALA A 25 2.71 -2.01 -13.62
N ALA A 26 4.02 -2.33 -13.56
CA ALA A 26 4.67 -2.78 -12.34
C ALA A 26 4.65 -1.74 -11.22
N ASP A 27 4.91 -0.47 -11.52
CA ASP A 27 4.88 0.63 -10.54
C ASP A 27 3.47 0.84 -9.99
N ARG A 28 2.42 0.70 -10.82
CA ARG A 28 1.03 0.77 -10.36
C ARG A 28 0.68 -0.37 -9.41
N LEU A 29 1.10 -1.59 -9.74
CA LEU A 29 0.88 -2.77 -8.88
C LEU A 29 1.66 -2.64 -7.57
N ALA A 30 2.92 -2.18 -7.62
CA ALA A 30 3.73 -1.94 -6.44
C ALA A 30 3.12 -0.86 -5.54
N GLY A 31 2.64 0.25 -6.11
CA GLY A 31 1.94 1.32 -5.39
C GLY A 31 0.64 0.84 -4.75
N GLY A 32 -0.16 0.05 -5.46
CA GLY A 32 -1.39 -0.55 -4.92
C GLY A 32 -1.10 -1.54 -3.78
N ALA A 33 -0.10 -2.42 -3.95
CA ALA A 33 0.34 -3.34 -2.91
C ALA A 33 0.86 -2.60 -1.66
N ALA A 34 1.62 -1.53 -1.84
CA ALA A 34 2.10 -0.70 -0.73
C ALA A 34 0.94 -0.05 0.04
N LEU A 35 -0.09 0.46 -0.64
CA LEU A 35 -1.30 1.01 0.00
C LEU A 35 -2.08 -0.04 0.78
N VAL A 36 -2.22 -1.26 0.24
CA VAL A 36 -2.86 -2.37 0.95
C VAL A 36 -2.10 -2.74 2.21
N LEU A 37 -0.77 -2.89 2.13
CA LEU A 37 0.06 -3.19 3.29
C LEU A 37 0.02 -2.07 4.33
N ALA A 38 0.08 -0.80 3.91
CA ALA A 38 -0.06 0.34 4.80
C ALA A 38 -1.43 0.35 5.51
N GLY A 39 -2.52 0.12 4.78
CA GLY A 39 -3.86 0.01 5.36
C GLY A 39 -4.00 -1.14 6.36
N LEU A 40 -3.38 -2.30 6.07
CA LEU A 40 -3.34 -3.44 6.99
C LEU A 40 -2.59 -3.09 8.27
N VAL A 41 -1.41 -2.47 8.16
CA VAL A 41 -0.62 -2.03 9.32
C VAL A 41 -1.40 -1.03 10.15
N LEU A 42 -2.02 -0.02 9.53
CA LEU A 42 -2.87 0.96 10.24
C LEU A 42 -4.03 0.29 10.97
N THR A 43 -4.67 -0.70 10.33
CA THR A 43 -5.77 -1.46 10.95
C THR A 43 -5.26 -2.28 12.14
N LEU A 44 -4.12 -2.96 12.02
CA LEU A 44 -3.50 -3.73 13.10
C LEU A 44 -3.04 -2.81 14.26
N PHE A 45 -2.57 -1.61 13.97
CA PHE A 45 -2.27 -0.60 14.98
C PHE A 45 -3.50 0.02 15.63
N ALA A 46 -4.69 -0.16 15.04
CA ALA A 46 -5.97 0.16 15.70
C ALA A 46 -6.41 -0.91 16.71
N LEU A 47 -5.84 -2.13 16.63
CA LEU A 47 -6.19 -3.26 17.50
C LEU A 47 -5.56 -3.29 18.91
N PRO A 48 -4.58 -2.47 19.37
CA PRO A 48 -4.08 -2.56 20.73
C PRO A 48 -5.15 -2.02 21.70
N GLY A 49 -6.06 -2.91 22.07
CA GLY A 49 -7.09 -2.74 23.07
C GLY A 49 -6.47 -2.86 24.44
N SER A 50 -6.19 -1.69 25.05
CA SER A 50 -5.85 -1.48 26.46
C SER A 50 -4.67 -2.27 27.05
N ALA A 51 -3.69 -1.55 27.58
CA ALA A 51 -2.79 -2.11 28.59
C ALA A 51 -3.50 -2.04 29.94
N CYS A 52 -3.93 -3.19 30.45
CA CYS A 52 -4.37 -3.30 31.83
C CYS A 52 -3.12 -3.53 32.68
N LEU A 53 -2.64 -2.47 33.34
CA LEU A 53 -1.57 -2.54 34.31
C LEU A 53 -2.15 -3.11 35.60
N GLU A 54 -1.78 -4.35 35.96
CA GLU A 54 -2.10 -4.90 37.29
C GLU A 54 -1.19 -4.28 38.35
N GLN A 55 -1.51 -3.06 38.79
CA GLN A 55 -0.87 -2.42 39.94
C GLN A 55 -1.70 -2.71 41.21
N GLY A 56 -1.58 -3.95 41.72
CA GLY A 56 -2.10 -4.35 43.04
C GLY A 56 -3.48 -5.02 43.04
N PRO A 57 -4.06 -5.33 44.23
CA PRO A 57 -5.23 -6.20 44.40
C PRO A 57 -6.56 -5.63 43.91
N TRP A 58 -6.55 -4.46 43.27
CA TRP A 58 -7.72 -3.77 42.74
C TRP A 58 -7.43 -3.43 41.27
N VAL A 59 -8.34 -3.84 40.37
CA VAL A 59 -8.21 -3.61 38.92
C VAL A 59 -8.45 -2.13 38.63
N GLN A 60 -7.44 -1.28 38.84
CA GLN A 60 -7.50 0.17 38.64
C GLN A 60 -7.24 0.49 37.17
N GLY A 61 -8.24 0.23 36.32
CA GLY A 61 -8.39 0.88 35.01
C GLY A 61 -7.46 0.37 33.90
N CYS A 62 -8.05 -0.26 32.89
CA CYS A 62 -7.39 -0.51 31.61
C CYS A 62 -7.12 0.82 30.90
N THR A 63 -5.83 1.20 30.78
CA THR A 63 -5.45 2.45 30.12
C THR A 63 -5.40 2.24 28.60
N ALA A 64 -6.12 3.08 27.85
CA ALA A 64 -6.06 3.06 26.40
C ALA A 64 -4.69 3.59 25.96
N ILE A 65 -3.89 2.75 25.30
CA ILE A 65 -2.55 3.08 24.79
C ILE A 65 -2.64 4.14 23.68
N VAL A 66 -3.78 4.18 22.96
CA VAL A 66 -4.02 5.08 21.84
C VAL A 66 -5.22 5.99 22.17
N PRO A 67 -5.12 7.31 21.97
CA PRO A 67 -6.26 8.22 22.11
C PRO A 67 -7.44 7.74 21.26
N ALA A 68 -8.67 7.85 21.77
CA ALA A 68 -9.87 7.35 21.08
C ALA A 68 -10.03 7.91 19.66
N VAL A 69 -9.63 9.16 19.44
CA VAL A 69 -9.66 9.83 18.13
C VAL A 69 -8.68 9.19 17.15
N THR A 70 -7.44 8.90 17.58
CA THR A 70 -6.45 8.22 16.73
C THR A 70 -6.87 6.78 16.44
N GLY A 71 -7.45 6.08 17.41
CA GLY A 71 -8.03 4.75 17.19
C GLY A 71 -9.13 4.76 16.12
N ALA A 72 -10.04 5.73 16.15
CA ALA A 72 -11.09 5.88 15.13
C ALA A 72 -10.51 6.20 13.74
N VAL A 73 -9.51 7.08 13.67
CA VAL A 73 -8.83 7.41 12.40
C VAL A 73 -8.09 6.20 11.83
N LEU A 74 -7.43 5.40 12.67
CA LEU A 74 -6.77 4.15 12.23
C LEU A 74 -7.79 3.11 11.76
N LEU A 75 -8.92 2.98 12.46
CA LEU A 75 -9.97 2.01 12.17
C LEU A 75 -10.80 2.35 10.93
N VAL A 76 -10.94 3.63 10.58
CA VAL A 76 -11.60 4.06 9.33
C VAL A 76 -10.58 4.23 8.20
N GLY A 77 -9.42 4.80 8.49
CA GLY A 77 -8.36 5.07 7.52
C GLY A 77 -7.70 3.81 6.97
N GLY A 78 -7.52 2.77 7.80
CA GLY A 78 -7.00 1.47 7.38
C GLY A 78 -7.85 0.80 6.28
N PRO A 79 -9.16 0.56 6.50
CA PRO A 79 -10.04 0.00 5.47
C PRO A 79 -10.15 0.86 4.22
N VAL A 80 -10.20 2.20 4.37
CA VAL A 80 -10.24 3.11 3.21
C VAL A 80 -8.96 3.00 2.37
N ALA A 81 -7.79 2.95 3.02
CA ALA A 81 -6.51 2.74 2.33
C ALA A 81 -6.42 1.35 1.68
N MET A 82 -6.92 0.30 2.33
CA MET A 82 -6.99 -1.04 1.75
C MET A 82 -7.90 -1.07 0.51
N LEU A 83 -9.11 -0.49 0.59
CA LEU A 83 -10.04 -0.42 -0.54
C LEU A 83 -9.47 0.40 -1.69
N ALA A 84 -8.82 1.53 -1.41
CA ALA A 84 -8.15 2.34 -2.42
C ALA A 84 -6.98 1.58 -3.09
N GLY A 85 -6.15 0.89 -2.31
CA GLY A 85 -5.07 0.06 -2.84
C GLY A 85 -5.57 -1.12 -3.67
N LEU A 86 -6.64 -1.80 -3.21
CA LEU A 86 -7.29 -2.88 -3.93
C LEU A 86 -7.89 -2.39 -5.25
N TRP A 87 -8.52 -1.22 -5.24
CA TRP A 87 -9.11 -0.58 -6.41
C TRP A 87 -8.04 -0.21 -7.46
N VAL A 88 -6.91 0.33 -7.02
CA VAL A 88 -5.76 0.62 -7.91
C VAL A 88 -5.22 -0.66 -8.54
N CYS A 89 -5.02 -1.73 -7.75
CA CYS A 89 -4.59 -3.03 -8.28
C CYS A 89 -5.60 -3.61 -9.28
N TRP A 90 -6.89 -3.56 -8.95
CA TRP A 90 -7.97 -4.06 -9.83
C TRP A 90 -8.01 -3.30 -11.15
N ARG A 91 -7.92 -1.96 -11.10
CA ARG A 91 -7.87 -1.13 -12.30
C ARG A 91 -6.65 -1.45 -13.16
N SER A 92 -5.48 -1.68 -12.56
CA SER A 92 -4.28 -2.04 -13.32
C SER A 92 -4.28 -3.44 -13.91
N LEU A 93 -5.15 -4.34 -13.44
CA LEU A 93 -5.31 -5.71 -13.96
C LEU A 93 -6.44 -5.81 -15.01
N GLY A 94 -7.37 -4.86 -15.02
CA GLY A 94 -8.48 -4.81 -15.97
C GLY A 94 -8.23 -3.99 -17.24
N ASP A 95 -7.20 -3.14 -17.25
CA ASP A 95 -6.64 -2.46 -18.43
C ASP A 95 -5.54 -3.32 -19.08
#